data_AF-A0A956WMB6-F1
#
_entry.id   AF-A0A956WMB6-F1
#
_cell.length_a   1.000
_cell.length_b   1.000
_cell.length_c   1.000
_cell.angle_alpha   90.00
_cell.angle_beta   90.00
_cell.angle_gamma   90.00
#
_symmetry.space_group_name_H-M   'P 1'
#
loop_
_entity.id
_entity.type
_entity.pdbx_description
1 polymer ?
#
loop_
_entity_poly.entity_id
_entity_poly.type
_entity_poly.pdbx_seq_one_letter_code
_entity_poly.pdbx_strand_id
1 'polypeptide(L)'
;MMLAVGVDILEVERMTRGVARFGDRFCDRFFTAREQEQCNGRATSLAGRFAVKEAVGKALGTGIGDVGWKEIEIVSDDSGRPTLALHGAAARLAAERGLGEWAISLSHTGTHAVGMAVALALDGAFLSTIVPTDITRDTDDDRRDATREDKR
;
A
#
# COMPACT_ATOMS: atom_id res chain seq x y z
N MET A 1 17.80 7.60 10.53
CA MET A 1 16.69 7.97 9.65
C MET A 1 16.07 6.68 9.15
N MET A 2 14.78 6.47 9.35
CA MET A 2 14.10 5.21 8.97
C MET A 2 13.25 5.43 7.73
N LEU A 3 13.19 4.42 6.86
CA LEU A 3 12.28 4.42 5.72
C LEU A 3 11.03 3.62 6.06
N ALA A 4 9.88 4.24 5.88
CA ALA A 4 8.60 3.53 5.81
C ALA A 4 8.29 3.25 4.34
N VAL A 5 7.88 2.03 4.04
CA VAL A 5 7.65 1.57 2.66
C VAL A 5 6.33 0.86 2.52
N GLY A 6 5.74 0.95 1.33
CA GLY A 6 4.59 0.16 0.97
C GLY A 6 4.54 -0.08 -0.54
N VAL A 7 4.07 -1.26 -0.91
CA VAL A 7 3.85 -1.65 -2.29
C VAL A 7 2.53 -2.40 -2.38
N ASP A 8 1.80 -2.19 -3.47
CA ASP A 8 0.59 -2.94 -3.76
C ASP A 8 0.45 -3.21 -5.26
N ILE A 9 -0.17 -4.33 -5.60
CA ILE A 9 -0.50 -4.73 -6.97
C ILE A 9 -1.98 -5.04 -7.08
N LEU A 10 -2.60 -4.59 -8.16
CA LEU A 10 -4.02 -4.68 -8.37
C LEU A 10 -4.34 -5.10 -9.81
N GLU A 11 -5.27 -6.04 -9.96
CA GLU A 11 -5.88 -6.33 -11.26
C GLU A 11 -6.77 -5.17 -11.72
N VAL A 12 -6.52 -4.67 -12.93
CA VAL A 12 -7.33 -3.62 -13.58
C VAL A 12 -8.79 -4.07 -13.74
N GLU A 13 -9.02 -5.37 -13.94
CA GLU A 13 -10.37 -5.93 -14.05
C GLU A 13 -11.21 -5.68 -12.79
N ARG A 14 -10.61 -5.64 -11.59
CA ARG A 14 -11.33 -5.33 -10.35
C ARG A 14 -11.92 -3.91 -10.38
N MET A 15 -11.17 -2.95 -10.93
CA MET A 15 -11.67 -1.59 -11.13
C MET A 15 -12.76 -1.55 -12.20
N THR A 16 -12.53 -2.19 -13.35
CA THR A 16 -13.53 -2.25 -14.44
C THR A 16 -14.86 -2.84 -13.94
N ARG A 17 -14.83 -3.97 -13.24
CA ARG A 17 -16.04 -4.61 -12.68
C ARG A 17 -16.72 -3.75 -11.63
N GLY A 18 -15.94 -3.09 -10.77
CA GLY A 18 -16.45 -2.18 -9.75
C GLY A 18 -17.22 -1.00 -10.36
N VAL A 19 -16.59 -0.31 -11.31
CA VAL A 19 -17.20 0.81 -12.04
C VAL A 19 -18.43 0.35 -12.82
N ALA A 20 -18.35 -0.77 -13.55
CA ALA A 20 -19.48 -1.28 -14.33
C ALA A 20 -20.69 -1.65 -13.46
N ARG A 21 -20.46 -2.19 -12.25
CA ARG A 21 -21.53 -2.65 -11.36
C ARG A 21 -22.19 -1.52 -10.57
N PHE A 22 -21.42 -0.52 -10.15
CA PHE A 22 -21.89 0.46 -9.17
C PHE A 22 -21.83 1.91 -9.66
N GLY A 23 -21.24 2.17 -10.83
CA GLY A 23 -21.11 3.50 -11.43
C GLY A 23 -20.37 4.48 -10.53
N ASP A 24 -20.84 5.72 -10.51
CA ASP A 24 -20.23 6.83 -9.77
C ASP A 24 -20.08 6.55 -8.28
N ARG A 25 -21.01 5.79 -7.68
CA ARG A 25 -20.91 5.41 -6.26
C ARG A 25 -19.66 4.62 -5.92
N PHE A 26 -19.13 3.85 -6.88
CA PHE A 26 -17.84 3.19 -6.70
C PHE A 26 -16.72 4.22 -6.66
N CYS A 27 -16.68 5.11 -7.65
CA CYS A 27 -15.64 6.11 -7.75
C CYS A 27 -15.64 7.06 -6.54
N ASP A 28 -16.82 7.54 -6.12
CA ASP A 28 -17.00 8.46 -4.99
C ASP A 28 -16.59 7.87 -3.64
N ARG A 29 -16.56 6.53 -3.53
CA ARG A 29 -16.09 5.84 -2.34
C ARG A 29 -14.57 5.89 -2.22
N PHE A 30 -13.85 5.74 -3.32
CA PHE A 30 -12.40 5.51 -3.30
C PHE A 30 -11.57 6.72 -3.73
N PHE A 31 -12.13 7.60 -4.55
CA PHE A 31 -11.40 8.67 -5.24
C PHE A 31 -12.00 10.04 -4.95
N THR A 32 -11.15 11.05 -4.79
CA THR A 32 -11.57 12.44 -4.73
C THR A 32 -12.03 12.92 -6.10
N ALA A 33 -12.75 14.04 -6.15
CA ALA A 33 -13.21 14.61 -7.43
C ALA A 33 -12.05 14.90 -8.40
N ARG A 34 -10.93 15.41 -7.87
CA ARG A 34 -9.71 15.71 -8.67
C ARG A 34 -9.10 14.45 -9.27
N GLU A 35 -9.07 13.36 -8.50
CA GLU A 35 -8.58 12.07 -9.00
C GLU A 35 -9.47 11.52 -10.10
N GLN A 36 -10.80 11.59 -9.91
CA GLN A 36 -11.77 11.12 -10.90
C GLN A 36 -11.63 11.89 -12.22
N GLU A 37 -11.49 13.21 -12.15
CA GLU A 37 -11.26 14.09 -13.30
C GLU A 37 -10.00 13.69 -14.08
N GLN A 38 -8.86 13.53 -13.39
CA GLN A 38 -7.61 13.14 -14.04
C GLN A 38 -7.62 11.70 -14.60
N CYS A 39 -8.36 10.80 -13.97
CA CYS A 39 -8.55 9.43 -14.48
C CYS A 39 -9.37 9.42 -15.77
N ASN A 40 -10.32 10.34 -15.93
CA ASN A 40 -11.21 10.45 -17.09
C ASN A 40 -11.85 9.09 -17.46
N GLY A 41 -12.38 8.38 -16.45
CA GLY A 41 -13.02 7.08 -16.62
C GLY A 41 -12.10 5.89 -16.96
N ARG A 42 -10.77 6.10 -17.06
CA ARG A 42 -9.84 5.02 -17.40
C ARG A 42 -9.59 4.10 -16.22
N ALA A 43 -10.01 2.84 -16.34
CA ALA A 43 -9.84 1.82 -15.31
C ALA A 43 -8.36 1.57 -14.93
N THR A 44 -7.43 1.65 -15.89
CA THR A 44 -5.98 1.53 -15.63
C THR A 44 -5.46 2.66 -14.75
N SER A 45 -5.91 3.89 -14.98
CA SER A 45 -5.54 5.06 -14.18
C SER A 45 -6.15 5.02 -12.77
N LEU A 46 -7.39 4.53 -12.64
CA LEU A 46 -8.03 4.29 -11.35
C LEU A 46 -7.28 3.20 -10.57
N ALA A 47 -6.92 2.10 -11.23
CA ALA A 47 -6.18 0.99 -10.62
C ALA A 47 -4.81 1.43 -10.10
N GLY A 48 -4.07 2.26 -10.86
CA GLY A 48 -2.79 2.81 -10.41
C GLY A 48 -2.91 3.67 -9.15
N ARG A 49 -3.91 4.57 -9.09
CA ARG A 49 -4.16 5.38 -7.89
C ARG A 49 -4.59 4.53 -6.70
N PHE A 50 -5.44 3.54 -6.94
CA PHE A 50 -5.87 2.60 -5.89
C PHE A 50 -4.67 1.86 -5.29
N ALA A 51 -3.77 1.35 -6.14
CA ALA A 51 -2.57 0.66 -5.70
C ALA A 51 -1.63 1.58 -4.90
N VAL A 52 -1.48 2.85 -5.29
CA VAL A 52 -0.69 3.82 -4.51
C VAL A 52 -1.37 4.14 -3.17
N LYS A 53 -2.70 4.26 -3.12
CA LYS A 53 -3.42 4.49 -1.85
C LYS A 53 -3.19 3.35 -0.86
N GLU A 54 -3.27 2.11 -1.32
CA GLU A 54 -2.94 0.93 -0.52
C GLU A 54 -1.47 0.94 -0.08
N ALA A 55 -0.54 1.25 -0.99
CA ALA A 55 0.88 1.38 -0.67
C ALA A 55 1.15 2.44 0.40
N VAL A 56 0.50 3.60 0.32
CA VAL A 56 0.59 4.67 1.34
C VAL A 56 0.00 4.19 2.67
N GLY A 57 -1.17 3.53 2.66
CA GLY A 57 -1.76 2.95 3.87
C GLY A 57 -0.84 1.94 4.57
N LYS A 58 -0.10 1.13 3.80
CA LYS A 58 0.93 0.22 4.32
C LYS A 58 2.14 0.96 4.90
N ALA A 59 2.65 1.98 4.21
CA ALA A 59 3.76 2.80 4.70
C ALA A 59 3.37 3.57 5.98
N LEU A 60 2.12 4.01 6.10
CA LEU A 60 1.58 4.58 7.34
C LEU A 60 1.48 3.57 8.48
N GLY A 61 1.57 2.26 8.21
CA GLY A 61 1.59 1.19 9.20
C GLY A 61 0.23 0.89 9.86
N THR A 62 -0.88 1.25 9.21
CA THR A 62 -2.25 0.91 9.62
C THR A 62 -2.98 0.07 8.59
N GLY A 63 -2.56 0.12 7.32
CA GLY A 63 -3.38 -0.32 6.20
C GLY A 63 -4.59 0.61 6.00
N ILE A 64 -5.49 0.23 5.09
CA ILE A 64 -6.75 0.93 4.86
C ILE A 64 -7.81 0.45 5.87
N GLY A 65 -8.51 1.38 6.51
CA GLY A 65 -9.48 1.11 7.57
C GLY A 65 -9.45 2.21 8.63
N ASP A 66 -8.28 2.38 9.25
CA ASP A 66 -8.00 3.49 10.18
C ASP A 66 -7.84 4.84 9.44
N VAL A 67 -7.45 4.77 8.17
CA VAL A 67 -7.41 5.90 7.24
C VAL A 67 -8.42 5.68 6.12
N GLY A 68 -9.11 6.76 5.75
CA GLY A 68 -10.10 6.76 4.69
C GLY A 68 -9.46 6.82 3.30
N TRP A 69 -10.08 6.18 2.32
CA TRP A 69 -9.59 6.17 0.94
C TRP A 69 -9.34 7.56 0.33
N LYS A 70 -10.23 8.51 0.62
CA LYS A 70 -10.15 9.89 0.13
C LYS A 70 -9.26 10.80 0.99
N GLU A 71 -8.72 10.29 2.09
CA GLU A 71 -7.70 10.97 2.88
C GLU A 71 -6.30 10.81 2.30
N ILE A 72 -6.14 9.89 1.35
CA ILE A 72 -4.92 9.70 0.57
C ILE A 72 -5.27 10.11 -0.87
N GLU A 73 -4.87 11.31 -1.30
CA GLU A 73 -5.16 11.83 -2.64
C GLU A 73 -3.91 11.74 -3.54
N ILE A 74 -4.08 11.16 -4.73
CA ILE A 74 -3.02 10.95 -5.73
C ILE A 74 -3.35 11.71 -7.01
N VAL A 75 -2.72 12.86 -7.20
CA VAL A 75 -2.87 13.68 -8.42
C VAL A 75 -1.56 13.81 -9.17
N SER A 76 -1.59 13.80 -10.49
CA SER A 76 -0.43 14.12 -11.30
C SER A 76 -0.25 15.64 -11.37
N ASP A 77 1.00 16.11 -11.27
CA ASP A 77 1.34 17.50 -11.60
C ASP A 77 1.38 17.73 -13.12
N ASP A 78 1.65 18.97 -13.55
CA ASP A 78 1.67 19.36 -14.96
C ASP A 78 2.72 18.60 -15.80
N SER A 79 3.74 18.02 -15.15
CA SER A 79 4.74 17.17 -15.80
C SER A 79 4.32 15.70 -15.89
N GLY A 80 3.14 15.36 -15.36
CA GLY A 80 2.63 13.99 -15.30
C GLY A 80 3.12 13.19 -14.09
N ARG A 81 4.00 13.75 -13.26
CA ARG A 81 4.55 13.08 -12.08
C ARG A 81 3.46 12.95 -11.01
N PRO A 82 3.25 11.76 -10.42
CA PRO A 82 2.27 11.59 -9.34
C PRO A 82 2.74 12.28 -8.07
N THR A 83 1.80 12.96 -7.40
CA THR A 83 1.99 13.65 -6.13
C THR A 83 1.00 13.12 -5.10
N LEU A 84 1.42 13.13 -3.83
CA LEU A 84 0.64 12.66 -2.70
C LEU A 84 0.18 13.86 -1.87
N ALA A 85 -1.12 13.93 -1.59
CA ALA A 85 -1.67 14.77 -0.54
C ALA A 85 -2.36 13.90 0.51
N LEU A 86 -2.03 14.14 1.78
CA LEU A 86 -2.66 13.48 2.92
C LEU A 86 -3.63 14.45 3.60
N HIS A 87 -4.78 13.93 4.02
CA HIS A 87 -5.83 14.67 4.72
C HIS A 87 -6.27 13.92 5.98
N GLY A 88 -7.07 14.56 6.83
CA GLY A 88 -7.77 13.91 7.94
C GLY A 88 -6.89 13.01 8.82
N ALA A 89 -7.34 11.79 9.05
CA ALA A 89 -6.62 10.82 9.88
C ALA A 89 -5.28 10.41 9.26
N ALA A 90 -5.18 10.30 7.93
CA ALA A 90 -3.93 9.97 7.24
C ALA A 90 -2.84 11.04 7.47
N ALA A 91 -3.19 12.34 7.36
CA ALA A 91 -2.27 13.44 7.63
C ALA A 91 -1.81 13.47 9.09
N ARG A 92 -2.77 13.28 10.03
CA ARG A 92 -2.48 13.23 11.46
C ARG A 92 -1.51 12.10 11.79
N LEU A 93 -1.75 10.90 11.27
CA LEU A 93 -0.92 9.74 11.50
C LEU A 93 0.49 9.90 10.92
N ALA A 94 0.60 10.46 9.71
CA ALA A 94 1.89 10.78 9.11
C ALA A 94 2.71 11.74 10.00
N ALA A 95 2.06 12.78 10.53
CA ALA A 95 2.70 13.72 11.44
C ALA A 95 3.13 13.07 12.77
N GLU A 96 2.24 12.28 13.39
CA GLU A 96 2.54 11.53 14.63
C GLU A 96 3.73 10.58 14.48
N ARG A 97 3.92 10.02 13.27
CA ARG A 97 5.02 9.11 12.94
C ARG A 97 6.23 9.79 12.31
N GLY A 98 6.24 11.12 12.23
CA GLY A 98 7.34 11.89 11.65
C GLY A 98 7.59 11.62 10.15
N LEU A 99 6.56 11.16 9.42
CA LEU A 99 6.60 10.85 7.98
C LEU A 99 6.30 12.11 7.16
N GLY A 100 7.31 12.96 6.98
CA GLY A 100 7.16 14.27 6.35
C GLY A 100 7.45 14.32 4.85
N GLU A 101 8.37 13.49 4.38
CA GLU A 101 8.79 13.45 2.98
C GLU A 101 8.39 12.14 2.33
N TRP A 102 7.72 12.23 1.17
CA TRP A 102 7.15 11.08 0.48
C TRP A 102 7.59 11.03 -0.98
N ALA A 103 7.92 9.84 -1.45
CA ALA A 103 8.07 9.51 -2.85
C ALA A 103 7.06 8.42 -3.22
N ILE A 104 6.29 8.65 -4.28
CA ILE A 104 5.34 7.68 -4.80
C ILE A 104 5.60 7.41 -6.27
N SER A 105 5.25 6.21 -6.72
CA SER A 105 5.30 5.82 -8.12
C SER A 105 4.17 4.85 -8.43
N LEU A 106 3.65 4.92 -9.65
CA LEU A 106 2.71 3.94 -10.17
C LEU A 106 3.06 3.56 -11.60
N SER A 107 2.73 2.33 -11.96
CA SER A 107 2.81 1.81 -13.31
C SER A 107 1.67 0.84 -13.57
N HIS A 108 1.33 0.62 -14.83
CA HIS A 108 0.31 -0.36 -15.19
C HIS A 108 0.55 -0.96 -16.57
N THR A 109 0.01 -2.16 -16.76
CA THR A 109 -0.23 -2.78 -18.06
C THR A 109 -1.73 -2.67 -18.38
N GLY A 110 -2.22 -3.45 -19.35
CA GLY A 110 -3.66 -3.60 -19.57
C GLY A 110 -4.36 -4.43 -18.48
N THR A 111 -3.63 -5.24 -17.72
CA THR A 111 -4.21 -6.22 -16.78
C THR A 111 -3.89 -5.93 -15.32
N HIS A 112 -2.74 -5.31 -15.02
CA HIS A 112 -2.30 -5.04 -13.66
C HIS A 112 -1.83 -3.61 -13.50
N ALA A 113 -2.00 -3.07 -12.30
CA ALA A 113 -1.38 -1.83 -11.86
C ALA A 113 -0.57 -2.09 -10.59
N VAL A 114 0.53 -1.37 -10.42
CA VAL A 114 1.38 -1.41 -9.23
C VAL A 114 1.54 0.00 -8.69
N GLY A 115 1.54 0.13 -7.37
CA GLY A 115 1.81 1.36 -6.64
C GLY A 115 2.91 1.15 -5.61
N MET A 116 3.79 2.13 -5.47
CA MET A 116 4.88 2.17 -4.50
C MET A 116 4.82 3.48 -3.72
N ALA A 117 5.08 3.42 -2.42
CA ALA A 117 5.24 4.57 -1.55
C ALA A 117 6.45 4.38 -0.65
N VAL A 118 7.25 5.43 -0.52
CA VAL A 118 8.40 5.50 0.39
C VAL A 118 8.31 6.81 1.16
N ALA A 119 8.46 6.76 2.47
CA ALA A 119 8.48 7.94 3.32
C ALA A 119 9.71 7.97 4.22
N LEU A 120 10.27 9.16 4.40
CA LEU A 120 11.35 9.41 5.36
C LEU A 120 10.74 9.71 6.73
N ALA A 121 11.10 8.88 7.71
CA ALA A 121 10.84 9.16 9.12
C ALA A 121 12.05 9.90 9.72
N LEU A 122 11.80 11.09 10.28
CA LEU A 122 12.81 11.83 11.02
C LEU A 122 13.21 11.07 12.29
N ASP A 123 14.52 11.05 12.59
CA ASP A 123 15.04 10.39 13.78
C ASP A 123 14.46 11.04 15.05
N GLY A 124 13.66 10.28 15.77
CA GLY A 124 12.90 10.72 16.94
C GLY A 124 11.47 10.17 16.99
N ALA A 125 10.91 9.76 15.86
CA ALA A 125 9.62 9.07 15.80
C ALA A 125 9.80 7.54 15.99
N PHE A 126 9.77 7.11 17.26
CA PHE A 126 9.63 5.73 17.73
C PHE A 126 10.68 4.67 17.32
N LEU A 127 11.69 4.52 18.18
CA LEU A 127 12.30 3.21 18.49
C LEU A 127 11.31 2.39 19.34
N SER A 128 10.47 1.53 18.75
CA SER A 128 9.90 0.39 19.51
C SER A 128 9.23 -0.76 18.73
N THR A 129 9.02 -0.72 17.41
CA THR A 129 8.11 -1.72 16.79
C THR A 129 8.74 -2.62 15.71
N ILE A 130 10.05 -2.56 15.53
CA ILE A 130 10.79 -3.51 14.70
C ILE A 130 12.01 -3.89 15.55
N VAL A 131 11.92 -4.76 16.55
CA VAL A 131 12.08 -6.24 16.58
C VAL A 131 11.94 -6.60 18.08
N PRO A 132 11.15 -7.61 18.55
CA PRO A 132 11.69 -8.98 18.67
C PRO A 132 10.67 -10.14 18.70
N THR A 133 10.97 -11.27 18.04
CA THR A 133 10.90 -12.59 18.70
C THR A 133 11.84 -13.58 17.99
N ASP A 134 12.72 -14.16 18.80
CA ASP A 134 13.65 -15.26 18.58
C ASP A 134 13.54 -16.06 17.27
N ILE A 135 14.60 -15.96 16.45
CA ILE A 135 15.05 -17.08 15.63
C ILE A 135 16.35 -17.60 16.26
N THR A 136 16.23 -18.24 17.43
CA THR A 136 17.28 -19.15 17.89
C THR A 136 16.66 -20.46 18.30
N ARG A 137 17.14 -21.52 17.61
CA ARG A 137 17.04 -22.95 17.91
C ARG A 137 15.71 -23.62 17.61
N ASP A 138 15.65 -24.22 16.42
CA ASP A 138 15.45 -25.66 16.40
C ASP A 138 16.26 -26.29 15.25
N THR A 139 17.47 -26.74 15.60
CA THR A 139 18.23 -27.69 14.79
C THR A 139 18.41 -28.91 15.67
N ASP A 140 17.33 -29.67 15.92
CA ASP A 140 17.40 -31.02 16.49
C ASP A 140 16.05 -31.76 16.37
N ASP A 141 15.53 -31.98 15.15
CA ASP A 141 14.46 -32.99 14.95
C ASP A 141 14.66 -33.92 13.73
N ASP A 142 15.84 -33.93 13.09
CA ASP A 142 16.15 -34.84 11.98
C ASP A 142 16.86 -36.15 12.41
N ARG A 143 16.64 -36.60 13.66
CA ARG A 143 17.18 -37.88 14.14
C ARG A 143 16.15 -38.70 14.90
N ARG A 144 15.06 -39.09 14.24
CA ARG A 144 14.22 -40.20 14.75
C ARG A 144 13.30 -40.83 13.71
N ASP A 145 13.82 -41.20 12.53
CA ASP A 145 13.06 -42.13 11.66
C ASP A 145 13.92 -43.03 10.75
N ALA A 146 14.90 -43.72 11.37
CA ALA A 146 15.69 -44.74 10.68
C ALA A 146 15.88 -45.99 11.56
N THR A 147 14.79 -46.60 12.02
CA THR A 147 14.79 -47.99 12.52
C THR A 147 13.39 -48.60 12.39
N ARG A 148 12.94 -48.84 11.16
CA ARG A 148 11.87 -49.82 10.89
C ARG A 148 11.98 -50.38 9.47
N GLU A 149 13.08 -51.05 9.21
CA GLU A 149 13.11 -52.08 8.18
C GLU A 149 14.02 -53.22 8.65
N ASP A 150 13.50 -54.43 8.48
CA ASP A 150 14.19 -55.72 8.52
C ASP A 150 14.45 -56.38 9.89
N LYS A 151 13.46 -57.19 10.33
CA LYS A 151 13.65 -58.54 10.91
C LYS A 151 12.30 -59.19 11.25
N ARG A 152 11.71 -59.89 10.26
CA ARG A 152 11.14 -61.25 10.32
C ARG A 152 10.14 -61.48 9.21
#